data_AF-A0A2K1IRY6-F1
#
_entry.id   AF-A0A2K1IRY6-F1
#
_cell.length_a   1.000
_cell.length_b   1.000
_cell.length_c   1.000
_cell.angle_alpha   90.00
_cell.angle_beta   90.00
_cell.angle_gamma   90.00
#
_symmetry.space_group_name_H-M   'P 1'
#
loop_
_entity.id
_entity.type
_entity.pdbx_description
1 polymer ?
#
loop_
_entity_poly.entity_id
_entity_poly.type
_entity_poly.pdbx_seq_one_letter_code
_entity_poly.pdbx_strand_id
1 'polypeptide(L)' 'SLPFPSKNKNKYILNFLDDYTNKLWLYFLQEKSQIIEKLKEFKLLLENPNRKIECLEIDCRSNYMTSDFRSYYQLKNN' A
#
# COMPACT_ATOMS: atom_id res chain seq x y z
N SER A 1 -14.02 -17.25 -0.89
CA SER A 1 -14.08 -17.39 0.58
C SER A 1 -13.60 -16.10 1.21
N LEU A 2 -14.22 -15.67 2.33
CA LEU A 2 -13.67 -14.57 3.13
C LEU A 2 -12.34 -15.04 3.76
N PRO A 3 -11.31 -14.17 3.84
CA PRO A 3 -10.05 -14.53 4.47
C PRO A 3 -10.29 -14.88 5.94
N PHE A 4 -9.77 -16.03 6.38
CA PHE A 4 -9.75 -16.36 7.80
C PHE A 4 -8.77 -15.42 8.50
N PRO A 5 -9.21 -14.63 9.50
CA PRO A 5 -8.33 -13.71 10.20
C PRO A 5 -7.23 -14.49 10.94
N SER A 6 -6.04 -13.89 11.01
CA SER A 6 -4.97 -14.39 11.88
C SER A 6 -5.37 -14.30 13.36
N LYS A 7 -4.55 -14.86 14.25
CA LYS A 7 -4.75 -14.76 15.71
C LYS A 7 -4.92 -13.31 16.19
N ASN A 8 -4.32 -12.34 15.50
CA ASN A 8 -4.41 -10.91 15.80
C ASN A 8 -5.47 -10.17 14.95
N LYS A 9 -6.43 -10.90 14.37
CA LYS A 9 -7.51 -10.38 13.53
C LYS A 9 -7.06 -9.73 12.21
N ASN A 10 -5.78 -9.86 11.84
CA ASN A 10 -5.29 -9.37 10.56
C ASN A 10 -5.77 -10.27 9.43
N LYS A 11 -6.38 -9.67 8.40
CA LYS A 11 -7.02 -10.35 7.26
C LYS A 11 -6.24 -10.16 5.96
N TYR A 12 -5.37 -9.14 5.92
CA TYR A 12 -4.65 -8.75 4.72
C TYR A 12 -3.18 -8.51 5.04
N ILE A 13 -2.34 -8.76 4.04
CA ILE A 13 -0.94 -8.36 4.03
C ILE A 13 -0.82 -7.32 2.92
N LEU A 14 -0.20 -6.19 3.24
CA LEU A 14 0.24 -5.19 2.28
C LEU A 14 1.77 -5.27 2.21
N ASN A 15 2.29 -5.55 1.03
CA ASN A 15 3.73 -5.58 0.78
C ASN A 15 4.13 -4.44 -0.15
N PHE A 16 5.25 -3.80 0.17
CA PHE A 16 5.95 -2.92 -0.75
C PHE A 16 7.30 -3.54 -1.08
N LEU A 17 7.57 -3.73 -2.37
CA LEU A 17 8.85 -4.22 -2.87
C LEU A 17 9.55 -3.05 -3.56
N ASP A 18 10.80 -2.79 -3.19
CA ASP A 18 11.67 -1.84 -3.89
C ASP A 18 12.55 -2.61 -4.87
N ASP A 19 12.25 -2.46 -6.16
CA ASP A 19 12.93 -3.18 -7.23
C ASP A 19 14.43 -2.84 -7.34
N TYR A 20 14.85 -1.66 -6.87
CA TYR A 20 16.26 -1.27 -6.91
C TYR A 20 17.07 -1.97 -5.82
N THR A 21 16.53 -2.06 -4.60
CA THR A 21 17.25 -2.61 -3.44
C THR A 21 16.82 -4.02 -3.05
N ASN A 22 15.79 -4.57 -3.70
CA ASN A 22 15.08 -5.79 -3.31
C ASN A 22 14.59 -5.78 -1.85
N LYS A 23 14.38 -4.60 -1.25
CA LYS A 23 13.84 -4.48 0.11
C LYS A 23 12.33 -4.70 0.10
N LEU A 24 11.85 -5.45 1.09
CA LEU A 24 10.45 -5.76 1.28
C LEU A 24 9.96 -5.18 2.61
N TRP A 25 8.90 -4.37 2.57
CA TRP A 25 8.18 -3.91 3.76
C TRP A 25 6.84 -4.63 3.83
N LEU A 26 6.51 -5.18 5.00
CA LEU A 26 5.29 -5.93 5.25
C LEU A 26 4.44 -5.24 6.31
N TYR A 27 3.17 -5.02 5.99
CA TYR A 27 2.17 -4.48 6.91
C TYR A 27 1.02 -5.48 7.04
N PHE A 28 0.64 -5.80 8.28
CA PHE A 28 -0.51 -6.63 8.57
C PHE A 28 -1.73 -5.74 8.84
N LEU A 29 -2.80 -5.94 8.06
CA LEU A 29 -3.99 -5.09 8.14
C LEU A 29 -5.20 -5.91 8.57
N GLN A 30 -6.05 -5.31 9.40
CA GLN A 30 -7.34 -5.87 9.78
C GLN A 30 -8.42 -5.50 8.76
N GLU A 31 -8.30 -4.31 8.16
CA GLU A 31 -9.23 -3.77 7.17
C GLU A 31 -8.51 -3.14 5.98
N LYS A 32 -9.14 -3.15 4.80
CA LYS A 32 -8.57 -2.57 3.57
C LYS A 32 -8.51 -1.04 3.60
N SER A 33 -9.36 -0.38 4.40
CA SER A 33 -9.35 1.06 4.64
C SER A 33 -7.99 1.57 5.13
N GLN A 34 -7.22 0.72 5.80
CA GLN A 34 -5.89 1.03 6.36
C GLN A 34 -4.79 1.17 5.28
N ILE A 35 -5.03 0.75 4.03
CA ILE A 35 -4.01 0.75 2.97
C ILE A 35 -3.53 2.19 2.68
N ILE A 36 -4.44 3.15 2.60
CA ILE A 36 -4.10 4.55 2.25
C ILE A 36 -3.20 5.17 3.32
N GLU A 37 -3.49 4.92 4.59
CA GLU A 37 -2.67 5.41 5.70
C GLU A 37 -1.27 4.79 5.67
N LYS A 38 -1.17 3.46 5.51
CA LYS A 38 0.13 2.77 5.43
C LYS A 38 0.96 3.16 4.22
N LEU A 39 0.31 3.47 3.11
CA LEU A 39 0.98 4.04 1.94
C LEU A 39 1.55 5.44 2.22
N LYS A 40 0.81 6.32 2.93
CA LYS A 40 1.33 7.65 3.29
C LYS A 40 2.53 7.53 4.23
N GLU A 41 2.45 6.67 5.24
CA GLU A 41 3.57 6.36 6.13
C GLU A 41 4.78 5.84 5.34
N PHE A 42 4.56 4.89 4.43
CA PHE A 42 5.61 4.32 3.59
C PHE A 42 6.29 5.38 2.70
N LYS A 43 5.51 6.27 2.09
CA LYS A 43 6.02 7.36 1.26
C LYS A 43 6.87 8.34 2.07
N LEU A 44 6.43 8.70 3.27
CA LEU A 44 7.20 9.55 4.18
C LEU A 44 8.50 8.89 4.65
N LEU A 45 8.52 7.56 4.81
CA LEU A 45 9.71 6.81 5.22
C LEU A 45 10.77 6.75 4.13
N LEU A 46 10.36 6.63 2.86
CA LEU A 46 11.26 6.43 1.73
C LEU A 46 11.68 7.73 1.04
N GLU A 47 10.79 8.71 0.97
CA GLU A 47 11.06 9.96 0.28
C GLU A 47 11.84 10.93 1.16
N ASN A 48 12.91 11.48 0.59
CA ASN A 48 13.69 12.57 1.16
C ASN A 48 14.13 13.51 0.02
N PRO A 49 14.77 14.66 0.30
CA PRO A 49 15.14 15.61 -0.75
C PRO A 49 15.96 15.02 -1.91
N ASN A 50 16.69 13.92 -1.67
CA ASN A 50 17.58 13.26 -2.64
C ASN A 50 17.05 11.92 -3.16
N ARG A 51 15.90 11.44 -2.67
CA ARG A 51 15.32 10.15 -3.06
C ARG A 51 13.80 10.27 -3.12
N LYS A 52 13.22 9.97 -4.27
CA LYS A 52 11.76 9.95 -4.47
C LYS A 52 11.33 8.59 -5.01
N ILE A 53 10.09 8.23 -4.76
CA ILE A 53 9.48 7.07 -5.42
C ILE A 53 9.13 7.50 -6.84
N GLU A 54 9.79 6.92 -7.84
CA GLU A 54 9.56 7.27 -9.25
C GLU A 54 8.27 6.66 -9.79
N CYS A 55 8.05 5.37 -9.50
CA CYS A 55 6.88 4.64 -9.91
C CYS A 55 6.35 3.82 -8.73
N LEU A 56 5.04 3.70 -8.63
CA LEU A 56 4.39 2.76 -7.72
C LEU A 56 3.44 1.89 -8.54
N GLU A 57 3.79 0.63 -8.68
CA GLU A 57 2.92 -0.38 -9.26
C GLU A 57 2.13 -1.08 -8.15
N ILE A 58 0.81 -1.15 -8.33
CA ILE A 58 -0.07 -1.76 -7.35
C ILE A 58 -0.76 -2.94 -8.00
N ASP A 59 -0.28 -4.15 -7.72
CA ASP A 59 -1.03 -5.37 -8.05
C ASP A 59 -2.15 -5.57 -7.02
N CYS A 60 -3.32 -5.04 -7.34
CA CYS A 60 -4.56 -5.42 -6.68
C CYS A 60 -5.34 -6.34 -7.60
N ARG A 61 -5.20 -7.67 -7.41
CA ARG A 61 -5.95 -8.74 -8.11
C ARG A 61 -7.47 -8.68 -7.96
N SER A 62 -8.02 -7.57 -7.48
CA SER A 62 -9.37 -7.47 -6.96
C SER A 62 -9.86 -6.01 -7.11
N ASN A 63 -11.12 -5.81 -7.56
CA ASN A 63 -11.84 -4.52 -7.72
C ASN A 63 -12.06 -3.71 -6.41
N TYR A 64 -11.21 -3.89 -5.41
CA TYR A 64 -11.43 -3.42 -4.03
C TYR A 64 -10.66 -2.13 -3.72
N MET A 65 -10.23 -1.43 -4.77
CA MET A 65 -9.79 -0.04 -4.62
C MET A 65 -11.04 0.76 -4.28
N THR A 66 -11.12 1.26 -3.05
CA THR A 66 -12.18 2.20 -2.67
C THR A 66 -12.13 3.43 -3.58
N SER A 67 -13.25 4.11 -3.77
CA SER A 67 -13.32 5.38 -4.49
C SER A 67 -12.21 6.33 -4.03
N ASP A 68 -11.98 6.36 -2.72
CA ASP A 68 -11.01 7.24 -2.07
C ASP A 68 -9.57 6.93 -2.49
N PHE A 69 -9.24 5.63 -2.64
CA PHE A 69 -7.94 5.21 -3.14
C PHE A 69 -7.74 5.70 -4.58
N ARG A 70 -8.77 5.50 -5.43
CA ARG A 70 -8.72 5.92 -6.84
C ARG A 70 -8.59 7.43 -6.98
N SER A 71 -9.34 8.20 -6.19
CA SER A 71 -9.26 9.66 -6.15
C SER A 71 -7.89 10.16 -5.70
N TYR A 72 -7.27 9.54 -4.70
CA TYR A 72 -5.94 9.94 -4.22
C TYR A 72 -4.86 9.86 -5.31
N TYR A 73 -4.92 8.85 -6.19
CA TYR A 73 -3.96 8.70 -7.28
C TYR A 73 -4.33 9.46 -8.55
N GLN A 74 -5.61 9.62 -8.88
CA GLN A 74 -6.04 10.45 -10.02
C GLN A 74 -5.71 11.93 -9.81
N LEU A 75 -5.83 12.44 -8.58
CA LEU A 75 -5.51 13.84 -8.25
C LEU A 75 -4.02 14.18 -8.33
N LYS A 76 -3.13 13.18 -8.34
CA LYS A 76 -1.68 13.40 -8.45
C LYS A 76 -1.13 13.30 -9.88
N ASN A 77 -1.96 12.85 -10.83
CA ASN A 77 -1.59 12.71 -12.24
C ASN A 77 -2.20 13.81 -13.14
N ASN A 78 -2.82 14.84 -12.54
CA ASN A 78 -3.22 16.10 -13.17
C ASN A 78 -2.39 17.24 -12.59
#